data_AF-A0A182EQI9-F1
#
_entry.id   AF-A0A182EQI9-F1
#
_cell.length_a   1.000
_cell.length_b   1.000
_cell.length_c   1.000
_cell.angle_alpha   90.00
_cell.angle_beta   90.00
_cell.angle_gamma   90.00
#
_symmetry.space_group_name_H-M   'P 1'
#
loop_
_entity.id
_entity.type
_entity.pdbx_description
1 polymer ?
#
loop_
_entity_poly.entity_id
_entity_poly.type
_entity_poly.pdbx_seq_one_letter_code
_entity_poly.pdbx_strand_id
1 'polypeptide(L)'
;QLSPAAVSLNSLLIPQPIYPQENNHIIPKKIPTSLHERSFLLPAGTASIKQENEKNERTHRFPKRGCRSVAADSTIEPVERKRILHLNAEQNRRYALKDGFEQLLNSLPNLYGCGTKPTNAIVLTRSAERIRQLKMKIALGEEKTNQLKQNIQRLNDKIASLQASLPSSSRTATSKISQKAEMEQYLERYTKERTRQDYRFWVMAKMMQSLMETLIEKLCHLSSDKVLAEMSEWLQENFQPSVVRPNASSLLVYLATHAGMLNDPNALKEYIQKKLSQQ
;
A
#
# COMPACT_ATOMS: atom_id res chain seq x y z
N GLN A 1 52.35 28.58 57.26
CA GLN A 1 51.01 28.85 56.68
C GLN A 1 50.82 27.93 55.48
N LEU A 2 49.70 27.20 55.50
CA LEU A 2 48.92 26.65 54.37
C LEU A 2 49.42 25.43 53.57
N SER A 3 48.43 24.56 53.33
CA SER A 3 48.39 23.22 52.75
C SER A 3 48.25 23.24 51.19
N PRO A 4 48.21 22.08 50.50
CA PRO A 4 48.53 21.90 49.08
C PRO A 4 47.31 21.96 48.14
N ALA A 5 47.55 22.03 46.82
CA ALA A 5 46.52 21.91 45.79
C ALA A 5 46.92 20.92 44.68
N ALA A 6 45.89 20.24 44.18
CA ALA A 6 45.91 18.96 43.49
C ALA A 6 46.30 19.00 42.01
N VAL A 7 46.76 17.83 41.56
CA VAL A 7 46.95 17.39 40.18
C VAL A 7 45.58 17.29 39.48
N SER A 8 45.46 17.85 38.27
CA SER A 8 44.30 17.68 37.38
C SER A 8 44.76 17.11 36.05
N LEU A 9 44.28 15.90 35.74
CA LEU A 9 44.41 15.23 34.44
C LEU A 9 43.21 15.63 33.57
N ASN A 10 43.46 16.24 32.41
CA ASN A 10 42.44 16.57 31.43
C ASN A 10 42.44 15.57 30.26
N SER A 11 41.33 14.83 30.18
CA SER A 11 40.47 14.65 29.01
C SER A 11 41.04 13.95 27.75
N LEU A 12 40.85 12.62 27.70
CA LEU A 12 40.77 11.87 26.44
C LEU A 12 39.30 11.75 26.01
N LEU A 13 39.11 12.13 24.75
CA LEU A 13 37.88 12.23 23.96
C LEU A 13 37.16 10.87 23.85
N ILE A 14 35.91 10.79 24.31
CA ILE A 14 35.00 9.65 24.06
C ILE A 14 34.08 10.03 22.89
N PRO A 15 33.98 9.21 21.81
CA PRO A 15 33.01 9.45 20.73
C PRO A 15 31.57 9.19 21.20
N GLN A 16 30.68 10.14 20.95
CA GLN A 16 29.24 10.05 21.20
C GLN A 16 28.55 9.15 20.14
N PRO A 17 27.58 8.31 20.49
CA PRO A 17 26.78 7.56 19.53
C PRO A 17 25.78 8.49 18.79
N ILE A 18 25.72 8.33 17.48
CA ILE A 18 24.77 9.03 16.59
C ILE A 18 23.39 8.38 16.76
N TYR A 19 22.44 9.11 17.35
CA TYR A 19 21.02 8.77 17.28
C TYR A 19 20.41 9.27 15.96
N PRO A 20 19.52 8.50 15.31
CA PRO A 20 18.79 8.98 14.14
C PRO A 20 17.77 10.06 14.54
N GLN A 21 17.75 11.16 13.79
CA GLN A 21 16.80 12.25 13.95
C GLN A 21 15.41 11.82 13.48
N GLU A 22 14.45 11.85 14.40
CA GLU A 22 13.01 11.81 14.10
C GLU A 22 12.57 13.17 13.55
N ASN A 23 12.44 13.28 12.23
CA ASN A 23 11.79 14.42 11.59
C ASN A 23 10.28 14.33 11.80
N ASN A 24 9.78 15.12 12.75
CA ASN A 24 8.36 15.41 12.89
C ASN A 24 7.89 16.30 11.74
N HIS A 25 6.92 15.83 10.95
CA HIS A 25 5.80 16.65 10.48
C HIS A 25 4.78 15.75 9.76
N ILE A 26 3.58 15.61 10.33
CA ILE A 26 2.28 15.78 9.64
C ILE A 26 1.21 15.94 10.74
N ILE A 27 0.57 17.09 10.73
CA ILE A 27 -0.56 17.48 11.58
C ILE A 27 -1.83 16.76 11.09
N PRO A 28 -2.66 16.13 11.95
CA PRO A 28 -4.02 15.80 11.60
C PRO A 28 -4.98 16.89 12.09
N LYS A 29 -5.70 17.49 11.14
CA LYS A 29 -6.77 18.46 11.36
C LYS A 29 -8.00 17.73 11.94
N LYS A 30 -8.38 18.03 13.19
CA LYS A 30 -9.65 17.60 13.80
C LYS A 30 -10.81 18.43 13.25
N ILE A 31 -11.88 17.79 12.77
CA ILE A 31 -13.28 18.22 12.93
C ILE A 31 -14.12 16.93 13.17
N PRO A 32 -15.12 16.96 14.07
CA PRO A 32 -15.73 15.77 14.65
C PRO A 32 -17.05 15.39 13.96
N THR A 33 -17.47 14.12 14.09
CA THR A 33 -18.86 13.75 14.44
C THR A 33 -19.03 12.23 14.61
N SER A 34 -19.60 11.88 15.77
CA SER A 34 -20.63 10.85 15.98
C SER A 34 -20.28 9.35 15.86
N LEU A 35 -20.15 8.75 17.04
CA LEU A 35 -20.48 7.38 17.42
C LEU A 35 -21.58 6.73 16.58
N HIS A 36 -21.35 5.53 16.05
CA HIS A 36 -21.95 4.26 16.52
C HIS A 36 -21.40 3.08 15.69
N GLU A 37 -20.35 2.40 16.15
CA GLU A 37 -19.98 1.08 15.61
C GLU A 37 -20.68 0.00 16.43
N ARG A 38 -21.64 -0.66 15.80
CA ARG A 38 -22.26 -1.90 16.26
C ARG A 38 -21.68 -3.02 15.40
N SER A 39 -20.86 -3.85 16.02
CA SER A 39 -20.31 -5.06 15.43
C SER A 39 -21.42 -5.98 14.93
N PHE A 40 -21.36 -6.40 13.66
CA PHE A 40 -22.00 -7.63 13.22
C PHE A 40 -21.12 -8.38 12.22
N LEU A 41 -20.96 -9.66 12.55
CA LEU A 41 -20.31 -10.71 11.79
C LEU A 41 -21.04 -10.95 10.47
N LEU A 42 -20.28 -11.16 9.39
CA LEU A 42 -20.77 -11.73 8.13
C LEU A 42 -20.91 -13.25 8.26
N PRO A 43 -21.93 -13.83 7.61
CA PRO A 43 -21.78 -15.12 6.98
C PRO A 43 -22.04 -15.05 5.46
N ALA A 44 -21.27 -15.87 4.73
CA ALA A 44 -21.58 -16.36 3.38
C ALA A 44 -23.02 -16.92 3.35
N GLY A 45 -23.81 -16.85 2.28
CA GLY A 45 -23.51 -16.74 0.86
C GLY A 45 -24.29 -17.86 0.16
N THR A 46 -25.52 -17.59 -0.28
CA THR A 46 -26.22 -18.28 -1.38
C THR A 46 -27.46 -17.48 -1.76
N ALA A 47 -27.47 -16.87 -2.94
CA ALA A 47 -28.71 -16.54 -3.66
C ALA A 47 -28.41 -16.28 -5.14
N SER A 48 -29.05 -17.08 -5.99
CA SER A 48 -29.03 -17.01 -7.45
C SER A 48 -29.32 -15.60 -7.99
N ILE A 49 -28.42 -15.10 -8.84
CA ILE A 49 -28.68 -13.94 -9.69
C ILE A 49 -29.31 -14.46 -10.99
N LYS A 50 -30.61 -14.24 -11.15
CA LYS A 50 -31.28 -14.29 -12.45
C LYS A 50 -30.96 -13.01 -13.22
N GLN A 51 -30.66 -13.19 -14.49
CA GLN A 51 -30.53 -12.18 -15.53
C GLN A 51 -31.74 -11.24 -15.55
N GLU A 52 -31.49 -9.93 -15.59
CA GLU A 52 -32.35 -9.02 -16.34
C GLU A 52 -31.51 -8.19 -17.31
N ASN A 53 -31.85 -8.40 -18.57
CA ASN A 53 -31.30 -7.81 -19.76
C ASN A 53 -32.07 -6.52 -20.05
N GLU A 54 -31.34 -5.44 -20.34
CA GLU A 54 -31.59 -4.50 -21.44
C GLU A 54 -33.04 -4.25 -21.89
N LYS A 55 -33.54 -3.04 -21.60
CA LYS A 55 -34.17 -2.13 -22.58
C LYS A 55 -34.75 -0.91 -21.87
N ASN A 56 -34.04 0.21 -21.94
CA ASN A 56 -34.66 1.51 -21.73
C ASN A 56 -34.38 2.40 -22.94
N GLU A 57 -35.06 2.07 -24.05
CA GLU A 57 -35.09 2.91 -25.24
C GLU A 57 -36.51 3.47 -25.42
N ARG A 58 -36.60 4.79 -25.26
CA ARG A 58 -37.46 5.71 -26.02
C ARG A 58 -38.98 5.53 -25.87
N THR A 59 -39.54 6.20 -24.85
CA THR A 59 -40.95 6.64 -24.90
C THR A 59 -41.11 8.10 -24.49
N HIS A 60 -40.68 9.03 -25.36
CA HIS A 60 -41.24 10.39 -25.35
C HIS A 60 -42.26 10.49 -26.49
N ARG A 61 -43.53 10.20 -26.18
CA ARG A 61 -44.66 10.53 -27.05
C ARG A 61 -45.01 12.01 -26.81
N PHE A 62 -44.58 12.88 -27.70
CA PHE A 62 -45.17 14.22 -27.85
C PHE A 62 -46.30 14.18 -28.90
N PRO A 63 -47.31 15.06 -28.80
CA PRO A 63 -48.59 14.84 -29.44
C PRO A 63 -48.45 14.93 -30.95
N LYS A 64 -48.82 13.85 -31.65
CA LYS A 64 -49.06 13.86 -33.09
C LYS A 64 -50.16 14.88 -33.37
N ARG A 65 -49.81 16.09 -33.81
CA ARG A 65 -50.76 16.90 -34.58
C ARG A 65 -51.00 16.15 -35.88
N GLY A 66 -52.08 15.39 -35.89
CA GLY A 66 -52.52 14.63 -37.05
C GLY A 66 -52.69 15.58 -38.23
N CYS A 67 -51.96 15.30 -39.31
CA CYS A 67 -52.38 15.73 -40.63
C CYS A 67 -53.77 15.12 -40.84
N ARG A 68 -54.83 15.94 -40.85
CA ARG A 68 -56.18 15.46 -41.11
C ARG A 68 -56.13 14.82 -42.50
N SER A 69 -56.22 13.49 -42.55
CA SER A 69 -56.55 12.79 -43.78
C SER A 69 -57.95 13.25 -44.15
N VAL A 70 -58.05 14.16 -45.12
CA VAL A 70 -59.32 14.59 -45.65
C VAL A 70 -59.90 13.37 -46.37
N ALA A 71 -61.02 12.83 -45.87
CA ALA A 71 -61.73 11.76 -46.53
C ALA A 71 -62.05 12.25 -47.96
N ALA A 72 -61.63 11.47 -48.95
CA ALA A 72 -61.77 11.86 -50.33
C ALA A 72 -63.25 11.89 -50.69
N ASP A 73 -63.78 13.10 -50.85
CA ASP A 73 -65.15 13.37 -51.26
C ASP A 73 -65.46 12.56 -52.54
N SER A 74 -66.48 11.70 -52.50
CA SER A 74 -66.85 10.79 -53.59
C SER A 74 -67.28 11.52 -54.87
N THR A 75 -67.35 12.85 -54.81
CA THR A 75 -67.69 13.77 -55.90
C THR A 75 -66.48 14.21 -56.74
N ILE A 76 -65.26 13.83 -56.36
CA ILE A 76 -64.01 14.22 -57.04
C ILE A 76 -63.60 13.20 -58.09
N GLU A 77 -63.31 13.69 -59.30
CA GLU A 77 -62.78 12.93 -60.44
C GLU A 77 -61.63 11.98 -60.02
N PRO A 78 -61.62 10.71 -60.45
CA PRO A 78 -60.67 9.68 -59.97
C PRO A 78 -59.20 10.07 -60.09
N VAL A 79 -58.87 10.89 -61.09
CA VAL A 79 -57.50 11.40 -61.32
C VAL A 79 -57.09 12.41 -60.25
N GLU A 80 -57.98 13.33 -59.88
CA GLU A 80 -57.70 14.36 -58.86
C GLU A 80 -57.62 13.73 -57.46
N ARG A 81 -58.43 12.70 -57.18
CA ARG A 81 -58.32 11.91 -55.95
C ARG A 81 -56.94 11.29 -55.77
N LYS A 82 -56.39 10.67 -56.82
CA LYS A 82 -55.03 10.10 -56.80
C LYS A 82 -53.99 11.19 -56.56
N ARG A 83 -54.10 12.33 -57.24
CA ARG A 83 -53.20 13.47 -57.06
C ARG A 83 -53.16 13.97 -55.60
N ILE A 84 -54.32 14.11 -54.96
CA ILE A 84 -54.43 14.56 -53.56
C ILE A 84 -53.78 13.55 -52.61
N LEU A 85 -54.04 12.25 -52.80
CA LEU A 85 -53.43 11.20 -51.98
C LEU A 85 -51.90 11.18 -52.12
N HIS A 86 -51.38 11.29 -53.34
CA HIS A 86 -49.93 11.39 -53.59
C HIS A 86 -49.32 12.63 -52.92
N LEU A 87 -49.99 13.79 -53.01
CA LEU A 87 -49.54 15.02 -52.37
C LEU A 87 -49.51 14.90 -50.85
N ASN A 88 -50.55 14.32 -50.24
CA ASN A 88 -50.61 14.09 -48.79
C ASN A 88 -49.50 13.14 -48.33
N ALA A 89 -49.30 12.03 -49.06
CA ALA A 89 -48.21 11.10 -48.78
C ALA A 89 -46.84 11.78 -48.84
N GLU A 90 -46.58 12.62 -49.84
CA GLU A 90 -45.33 13.37 -49.96
C GLU A 90 -45.20 14.43 -48.85
N GLN A 91 -46.28 15.11 -48.48
CA GLN A 91 -46.26 16.08 -47.38
C GLN A 91 -45.93 15.40 -46.04
N ASN A 92 -46.54 14.25 -45.76
CA ASN A 92 -46.23 13.45 -44.58
C ASN A 92 -44.76 12.98 -44.58
N ARG A 93 -44.25 12.52 -45.73
CA ARG A 93 -42.83 12.16 -45.89
C ARG A 93 -41.90 13.34 -45.60
N ARG A 94 -42.19 14.52 -46.14
CA ARG A 94 -41.40 15.75 -45.89
C ARG A 94 -41.48 16.21 -44.44
N TYR A 95 -42.65 16.08 -43.80
CA TYR A 95 -42.81 16.38 -42.38
C TYR A 95 -41.95 15.46 -41.52
N ALA A 96 -41.97 14.14 -41.78
CA ALA A 96 -41.13 13.17 -41.05
C ALA A 96 -39.63 13.46 -41.23
N LEU A 97 -39.19 13.85 -42.43
CA LEU A 97 -37.80 14.26 -42.66
C LEU A 97 -37.44 15.51 -41.85
N LYS A 98 -38.30 16.54 -41.89
CA LYS A 98 -38.07 17.78 -41.13
C LYS A 98 -37.94 17.51 -39.64
N ASP A 99 -38.83 16.68 -39.09
CA ASP A 99 -38.77 16.25 -37.68
C ASP A 99 -37.45 15.53 -37.36
N GLY A 100 -37.01 14.60 -38.21
CA GLY A 100 -35.71 13.93 -38.05
C GLY A 100 -34.51 14.90 -38.05
N PHE A 101 -34.54 15.93 -38.91
CA PHE A 101 -33.51 16.97 -38.92
C PHE A 101 -33.54 17.85 -37.66
N GLU A 102 -34.72 18.17 -37.13
CA GLU A 102 -34.85 18.92 -35.87
C GLU A 102 -34.30 18.11 -34.67
N GLN A 103 -34.59 16.81 -34.61
CA GLN A 103 -34.01 15.92 -33.59
C GLN A 103 -32.47 15.85 -33.68
N LEU A 104 -31.95 15.74 -34.90
CA LEU A 104 -30.51 15.73 -35.14
C LEU A 104 -29.88 17.04 -34.70
N LEU A 105 -30.51 18.18 -35.01
CA LEU A 105 -30.04 19.50 -34.62
C LEU A 105 -29.99 19.68 -33.10
N ASN A 106 -31.00 19.19 -32.37
CA ASN A 106 -31.04 19.22 -30.90
C ASN A 106 -29.95 18.37 -30.24
N SER A 107 -29.47 17.33 -30.92
CA SER A 107 -28.42 16.43 -30.42
C SER A 107 -27.01 17.00 -30.62
N LEU A 108 -26.87 18.04 -31.44
CA LEU A 108 -25.59 18.64 -31.76
C LEU A 108 -25.31 19.87 -30.87
N PRO A 109 -24.10 20.00 -30.34
CA PRO A 109 -23.74 21.15 -29.52
C PRO A 109 -23.60 22.42 -30.38
N ASN A 110 -24.27 23.50 -29.95
CA ASN A 110 -24.03 24.89 -30.39
C ASN A 110 -23.99 25.12 -31.93
N LEU A 111 -24.97 24.64 -32.70
CA LEU A 111 -25.07 25.02 -34.12
C LEU A 111 -25.64 26.42 -34.37
N TYR A 112 -26.35 27.01 -33.41
CA TYR A 112 -26.99 28.33 -33.53
C TYR A 112 -26.04 29.51 -33.22
N GLY A 113 -24.74 29.35 -33.45
CA GLY A 113 -23.73 30.37 -33.11
C GLY A 113 -23.88 31.72 -33.83
N CYS A 114 -24.72 31.80 -34.87
CA CYS A 114 -24.92 33.01 -35.69
C CYS A 114 -26.40 33.40 -35.83
N GLY A 115 -27.29 32.94 -34.93
CA GLY A 115 -28.71 33.33 -34.92
C GLY A 115 -29.54 32.87 -36.13
N THR A 116 -28.96 32.11 -37.05
CA THR A 116 -29.60 31.60 -38.26
C THR A 116 -29.78 30.08 -38.20
N LYS A 117 -30.88 29.57 -38.76
CA LYS A 117 -31.14 28.13 -38.84
C LYS A 117 -30.12 27.49 -39.80
N PRO A 118 -29.35 26.49 -39.36
CA PRO A 118 -28.36 25.85 -40.20
C PRO A 118 -29.04 25.10 -41.36
N THR A 119 -28.38 25.08 -42.52
CA THR A 119 -28.87 24.32 -43.68
C THR A 119 -28.76 22.82 -43.44
N ASN A 120 -29.60 22.01 -44.11
CA ASN A 120 -29.59 20.55 -43.97
C ASN A 120 -28.19 19.95 -44.22
N ALA A 121 -27.44 20.50 -45.18
CA ALA A 121 -26.08 20.06 -45.49
C ALA A 121 -25.10 20.29 -44.32
N ILE A 122 -25.21 21.43 -43.63
CA ILE A 122 -24.40 21.75 -42.45
C ILE A 122 -24.75 20.79 -41.30
N VAL A 123 -26.04 20.52 -41.09
CA VAL A 123 -26.49 19.58 -40.05
C VAL A 123 -25.87 18.20 -40.27
N LEU A 124 -25.97 17.65 -41.49
CA LEU A 124 -25.38 16.34 -41.81
C LEU A 124 -23.85 16.31 -41.60
N THR A 125 -23.16 17.36 -42.05
CA THR A 125 -21.70 17.45 -41.94
C THR A 125 -21.26 17.50 -40.47
N ARG A 126 -21.92 18.33 -39.66
CA ARG A 126 -21.64 18.45 -38.22
C ARG A 126 -21.99 17.17 -37.46
N SER A 127 -23.03 16.46 -37.86
CA SER A 127 -23.36 15.14 -37.29
C SER A 127 -22.31 14.09 -37.58
N ALA A 128 -21.83 13.99 -38.82
CA ALA A 128 -20.76 13.05 -39.16
C ALA A 128 -19.47 13.36 -38.38
N GLU A 129 -19.11 14.63 -38.25
CA GLU A 129 -18.00 15.09 -37.42
C GLU A 129 -18.20 14.70 -35.96
N ARG A 130 -19.38 14.96 -35.39
CA ARG A 130 -19.68 14.62 -33.99
C ARG A 130 -19.59 13.13 -33.73
N ILE A 131 -20.05 12.29 -34.66
CA ILE A 131 -19.94 10.83 -34.56
C ILE A 131 -18.46 10.42 -34.53
N ARG A 132 -17.61 10.96 -35.42
CA ARG A 132 -16.16 10.69 -35.38
C ARG A 132 -15.53 11.11 -34.06
N GLN A 133 -15.87 12.30 -33.56
CA GLN A 133 -15.37 12.78 -32.27
C GLN A 133 -15.83 11.90 -31.10
N LEU A 134 -17.08 11.43 -31.11
CA LEU A 134 -17.59 10.51 -30.10
C LEU A 134 -16.84 9.17 -30.14
N LYS A 135 -16.66 8.59 -31.33
CA LYS A 135 -15.89 7.36 -31.51
C LYS A 135 -14.46 7.50 -31.01
N MET A 136 -13.79 8.61 -31.33
CA MET A 136 -12.45 8.91 -30.84
C MET A 136 -12.41 9.06 -29.31
N LYS A 137 -13.41 9.72 -28.70
CA LYS A 137 -13.51 9.84 -27.25
C LYS A 137 -13.75 8.51 -26.55
N ILE A 138 -14.55 7.62 -27.14
CA ILE A 138 -14.76 6.26 -26.64
C ILE A 138 -13.44 5.49 -26.64
N ALA A 139 -12.73 5.45 -27.78
CA ALA A 139 -11.45 4.76 -27.90
C ALA A 139 -10.39 5.28 -26.92
N LEU A 140 -10.30 6.62 -26.77
CA LEU A 140 -9.39 7.24 -25.80
C LEU A 140 -9.79 6.94 -24.34
N GLY A 141 -11.09 6.83 -24.06
CA GLY A 141 -11.60 6.41 -22.76
C GLY A 141 -11.23 4.96 -22.44
N GLU A 142 -11.43 4.04 -23.38
CA GLU A 142 -11.07 2.62 -23.27
C GLU A 142 -9.58 2.44 -23.01
N GLU A 143 -8.73 3.15 -23.74
CA GLU A 143 -7.27 3.11 -23.54
C GLU A 143 -6.89 3.57 -22.13
N LYS A 144 -7.45 4.68 -21.65
CA LYS A 144 -7.22 5.14 -20.27
C LYS A 144 -7.70 4.11 -19.24
N THR A 145 -8.88 3.51 -19.44
CA THR A 145 -9.40 2.46 -18.55
C THR A 145 -8.46 1.25 -18.51
N ASN A 146 -7.92 0.83 -19.66
CA ASN A 146 -6.95 -0.26 -19.73
C ASN A 146 -5.65 0.08 -19.00
N GLN A 147 -5.12 1.28 -19.19
CA GLN A 147 -3.92 1.75 -18.46
C GLN A 147 -4.13 1.77 -16.95
N LEU A 148 -5.29 2.25 -16.48
CA LEU A 148 -5.61 2.23 -15.05
C LEU A 148 -5.72 0.80 -14.50
N LYS A 149 -6.34 -0.13 -15.25
CA LYS A 149 -6.41 -1.55 -14.85
C LYS A 149 -5.01 -2.17 -14.74
N GLN A 150 -4.12 -1.91 -15.70
CA GLN A 150 -2.74 -2.37 -15.62
C GLN A 150 -1.99 -1.78 -14.43
N ASN A 151 -2.24 -0.50 -14.10
CA ASN A 151 -1.66 0.13 -12.92
C ASN A 151 -2.14 -0.52 -11.61
N ILE A 152 -3.44 -0.80 -11.51
CA ILE A 152 -4.01 -1.53 -10.37
C ILE A 152 -3.35 -2.91 -10.25
N GLN A 153 -3.24 -3.67 -11.35
CA GLN A 153 -2.61 -4.99 -11.33
C GLN A 153 -1.16 -4.92 -10.85
N ARG A 154 -0.35 -4.01 -11.40
CA ARG A 154 1.04 -3.84 -10.99
C ARG A 154 1.18 -3.48 -9.51
N LEU A 155 0.29 -2.63 -8.99
CA LEU A 155 0.29 -2.28 -7.57
C LEU A 155 -0.12 -3.47 -6.71
N ASN A 156 -1.12 -4.25 -7.12
CA ASN A 156 -1.52 -5.48 -6.44
C ASN A 156 -0.38 -6.51 -6.41
N ASP A 157 0.33 -6.69 -7.53
CA ASP A 157 1.48 -7.60 -7.61
C ASP A 157 2.60 -7.14 -6.66
N LYS A 158 2.85 -5.83 -6.58
CA LYS A 158 3.81 -5.25 -5.62
C LYS A 158 3.37 -5.47 -4.17
N ILE A 159 2.09 -5.28 -3.87
CA ILE A 159 1.52 -5.54 -2.53
C ILE A 159 1.69 -7.02 -2.18
N ALA A 160 1.33 -7.93 -3.09
CA ALA A 160 1.47 -9.37 -2.87
C ALA A 160 2.93 -9.78 -2.63
N SER A 161 3.87 -9.23 -3.40
CA SER A 161 5.31 -9.45 -3.21
C SER A 161 5.78 -8.95 -1.84
N LEU A 162 5.38 -7.74 -1.43
CA LEU A 162 5.71 -7.21 -0.11
C LEU A 162 5.11 -8.08 0.99
N GLN A 163 3.84 -8.49 0.88
CA GLN A 163 3.18 -9.37 1.84
C GLN A 163 3.84 -10.74 1.94
N ALA A 164 4.30 -11.31 0.82
CA ALA A 164 5.06 -12.57 0.82
C ALA A 164 6.45 -12.42 1.47
N SER A 165 7.04 -11.23 1.43
CA SER A 165 8.31 -10.93 2.11
C SER A 165 8.15 -10.62 3.61
N LEU A 166 6.92 -10.42 4.09
CA LEU A 166 6.68 -10.24 5.52
C LEU A 166 6.83 -11.59 6.23
N PRO A 167 7.51 -11.64 7.38
CA PRO A 167 7.53 -12.84 8.21
C PRO A 167 6.08 -13.19 8.59
N SER A 168 5.67 -14.45 8.36
CA SER A 168 4.28 -14.90 8.55
C SER A 168 3.75 -14.49 9.92
N SER A 169 2.91 -13.46 9.93
CA SER A 169 2.36 -12.86 11.14
C SER A 169 1.20 -13.71 11.66
N SER A 170 1.52 -14.83 12.28
CA SER A 170 0.63 -15.46 13.28
C SER A 170 1.09 -14.99 14.66
N ARG A 171 0.62 -13.80 15.04
CA ARG A 171 0.93 -13.14 16.31
C ARG A 171 0.50 -14.04 17.46
N THR A 172 1.46 -14.62 18.16
CA THR A 172 1.56 -14.69 19.65
C THR A 172 2.65 -15.67 20.12
N ALA A 173 2.94 -16.75 19.38
CA ALA A 173 3.97 -17.73 19.78
C ALA A 173 5.20 -17.73 18.86
N THR A 174 5.01 -17.71 17.54
CA THR A 174 6.11 -17.69 16.55
C THR A 174 6.92 -16.39 16.61
N SER A 175 6.26 -15.25 16.84
CA SER A 175 6.92 -13.95 16.97
C SER A 175 7.87 -13.87 18.18
N LYS A 176 7.56 -14.52 19.30
CA LYS A 176 8.42 -14.48 20.50
C LYS A 176 9.66 -15.36 20.33
N ILE A 177 9.46 -16.56 19.79
CA ILE A 177 10.55 -17.48 19.43
C ILE A 177 11.44 -16.84 18.35
N SER A 178 10.83 -16.15 17.37
CA SER A 178 11.56 -15.40 16.34
C SER A 178 12.35 -14.23 16.91
N GLN A 179 11.79 -13.45 17.85
CA GLN A 179 12.51 -12.32 18.45
C GLN A 179 13.67 -12.78 19.33
N LYS A 180 13.47 -13.81 20.16
CA LYS A 180 14.56 -14.42 20.93
C LYS A 180 15.68 -14.92 20.00
N ALA A 181 15.33 -15.69 18.97
CA ALA A 181 16.30 -16.20 18.00
C ALA A 181 17.02 -15.08 17.24
N GLU A 182 16.33 -13.99 16.89
CA GLU A 182 16.94 -12.83 16.22
C GLU A 182 17.93 -12.10 17.13
N MET A 183 17.60 -11.91 18.41
CA MET A 183 18.51 -11.32 19.40
C MET A 183 19.73 -12.21 19.67
N GLU A 184 19.55 -13.53 19.78
CA GLU A 184 20.63 -14.51 19.91
C GLU A 184 21.55 -14.47 18.67
N GLN A 185 20.96 -14.46 17.47
CA GLN A 185 21.72 -14.40 16.22
C GLN A 185 22.47 -13.07 16.08
N TYR A 186 21.87 -11.96 16.50
CA TYR A 186 22.54 -10.65 16.52
C TYR A 186 23.75 -10.69 17.46
N LEU A 187 23.60 -11.23 18.67
CA LEU A 187 24.69 -11.36 19.63
C LEU A 187 25.81 -12.25 19.10
N GLU A 188 25.48 -13.37 18.43
CA GLU A 188 26.46 -14.26 17.82
C GLU A 188 27.24 -13.54 16.71
N ARG A 189 26.55 -12.86 15.78
CA ARG A 189 27.18 -12.10 14.70
C ARG A 189 28.06 -10.98 15.26
N TYR A 190 27.56 -10.23 16.23
CA TYR A 190 28.30 -9.14 16.87
C TYR A 190 29.55 -9.67 17.58
N THR A 191 29.44 -10.81 18.27
CA THR A 191 30.59 -11.45 18.92
C THR A 191 31.62 -11.92 17.91
N LYS A 192 31.20 -12.57 16.83
CA LYS A 192 32.08 -12.99 15.73
C LYS A 192 32.83 -11.81 15.13
N GLU A 193 32.13 -10.72 14.81
CA GLU A 193 32.72 -9.52 14.22
C GLU A 193 33.73 -8.84 15.16
N ARG A 194 33.33 -8.61 16.41
CA ARG A 194 34.22 -7.99 17.40
C ARG A 194 35.42 -8.86 17.75
N THR A 195 35.26 -10.18 17.76
CA THR A 195 36.36 -11.12 18.03
C THR A 195 37.41 -11.09 16.90
N ARG A 196 36.99 -10.90 15.64
CA ARG A 196 37.94 -10.76 14.51
C ARG A 196 38.83 -9.52 14.66
N GLN A 197 38.27 -8.45 15.23
CA GLN A 197 39.01 -7.22 15.52
C GLN A 197 39.91 -7.38 16.75
N ASP A 198 39.40 -7.99 17.82
CA ASP A 198 40.14 -8.26 19.06
C ASP A 198 39.71 -9.58 19.69
N TYR A 199 40.61 -10.56 19.72
CA TYR A 199 40.33 -11.89 20.27
C TYR A 199 39.96 -11.87 21.76
N ARG A 200 40.38 -10.84 22.51
CA ARG A 200 40.04 -10.68 23.94
C ARG A 200 38.55 -10.43 24.15
N PHE A 201 37.88 -9.86 23.14
CA PHE A 201 36.43 -9.68 23.17
C PHE A 201 35.70 -11.01 23.35
N TRP A 202 36.18 -12.08 22.71
CA TRP A 202 35.57 -13.40 22.83
C TRP A 202 35.60 -13.94 24.26
N VAL A 203 36.68 -13.69 25.00
CA VAL A 203 36.79 -14.10 26.40
C VAL A 203 35.71 -13.39 27.24
N MET A 204 35.54 -12.09 27.03
CA MET A 204 34.50 -11.30 27.70
C MET A 204 33.09 -11.76 27.31
N ALA A 205 32.84 -11.95 26.01
CA ALA A 205 31.55 -12.42 25.50
C ALA A 205 31.21 -13.82 26.02
N LYS A 206 32.19 -14.71 26.10
CA LYS A 206 32.03 -16.07 26.64
C LYS A 206 31.74 -16.05 28.15
N MET A 207 32.40 -15.17 28.91
CA MET A 207 32.15 -14.98 30.34
C MET A 207 30.74 -14.43 30.61
N MET A 208 30.26 -13.56 29.73
CA MET A 208 28.96 -12.90 29.84
C MET A 208 27.83 -13.69 29.20
N GLN A 209 28.10 -14.86 28.62
CA GLN A 209 27.11 -15.60 27.83
C GLN A 209 25.82 -15.90 28.61
N SER A 210 25.93 -16.41 29.84
CA SER A 210 24.78 -16.74 30.69
C SER A 210 23.95 -15.50 31.08
N LEU A 211 24.62 -14.37 31.27
CA LEU A 211 23.98 -13.09 31.54
C LEU A 211 23.25 -12.56 30.30
N MET A 212 23.83 -12.73 29.11
CA MET A 212 23.18 -12.35 27.87
C MET A 212 21.96 -13.22 27.56
N GLU A 213 22.01 -14.53 27.83
CA GLU A 213 20.89 -15.45 27.64
C GLU A 213 19.68 -15.06 28.52
N THR A 214 19.93 -14.76 29.80
CA THR A 214 18.88 -14.30 30.75
C THR A 214 18.36 -12.90 30.41
N LEU A 215 19.21 -11.99 29.94
CA LEU A 215 18.77 -10.69 29.43
C LEU A 215 17.88 -10.84 28.19
N ILE A 216 18.30 -11.67 27.21
CA ILE A 216 17.50 -11.91 26.00
C ILE A 216 16.15 -12.52 26.36
N GLU A 217 16.11 -13.50 27.27
CA GLU A 217 14.87 -14.10 27.74
C GLU A 217 13.93 -13.05 28.36
N LYS A 218 14.48 -12.13 29.18
CA LYS A 218 13.67 -11.05 29.77
C LYS A 218 13.18 -10.05 28.72
N LEU A 219 14.04 -9.65 27.77
CA LEU A 219 13.73 -8.61 26.79
C LEU A 219 12.88 -9.08 25.60
N CYS A 220 12.93 -10.36 25.23
CA CYS A 220 12.24 -10.91 24.04
C CYS A 220 10.70 -10.89 24.13
N HIS A 221 10.15 -10.41 25.23
CA HIS A 221 8.71 -10.29 25.47
C HIS A 221 8.22 -8.85 25.58
N LEU A 222 9.14 -7.87 25.58
CA LEU A 222 8.81 -6.47 25.82
C LEU A 222 8.56 -5.70 24.52
N SER A 223 7.64 -4.74 24.60
CA SER A 223 7.48 -3.70 23.59
C SER A 223 8.62 -2.69 23.68
N SER A 224 9.02 -2.11 22.55
CA SER A 224 10.12 -1.13 22.41
C SER A 224 10.15 -0.08 23.54
N ASP A 225 9.00 0.48 23.91
CA ASP A 225 8.90 1.57 24.89
C ASP A 225 9.29 1.18 26.32
N LYS A 226 9.33 -0.12 26.63
CA LYS A 226 9.64 -0.65 27.97
C LYS A 226 11.03 -1.27 28.07
N VAL A 227 11.69 -1.54 26.94
CA VAL A 227 12.96 -2.28 26.87
C VAL A 227 14.05 -1.60 27.69
N LEU A 228 14.18 -0.27 27.58
CA LEU A 228 15.27 0.46 28.25
C LEU A 228 15.12 0.44 29.78
N ALA A 229 13.91 0.63 30.29
CA ALA A 229 13.63 0.60 31.72
C ALA A 229 13.92 -0.79 32.30
N GLU A 230 13.42 -1.83 31.65
CA GLU A 230 13.60 -3.22 32.08
C GLU A 230 15.06 -3.69 31.98
N MET A 231 15.79 -3.25 30.95
CA MET A 231 17.22 -3.53 30.82
C MET A 231 18.00 -2.89 31.97
N SER A 232 17.67 -1.64 32.34
CA SER A 232 18.32 -0.95 33.45
C SER A 232 18.05 -1.65 34.78
N GLU A 233 16.82 -2.06 35.03
CA GLU A 233 16.43 -2.80 36.23
C GLU A 233 17.12 -4.16 36.29
N TRP A 234 17.08 -4.93 35.20
CA TRP A 234 17.76 -6.21 35.10
C TRP A 234 19.26 -6.10 35.36
N LEU A 235 19.91 -5.06 34.81
CA LEU A 235 21.34 -4.83 34.99
C LEU A 235 21.68 -4.59 36.46
N GLN A 236 20.86 -3.83 37.19
CA GLN A 236 21.06 -3.57 38.61
C GLN A 236 20.92 -4.85 39.46
N GLU A 237 20.00 -5.73 39.10
CA GLU A 237 19.75 -6.98 39.84
C GLU A 237 20.78 -8.07 39.52
N ASN A 238 21.14 -8.23 38.24
CA ASN A 238 21.86 -9.42 37.75
C ASN A 238 23.35 -9.16 37.47
N PHE A 239 23.75 -7.91 37.28
CA PHE A 239 25.16 -7.55 37.00
C PHE A 239 25.94 -7.18 38.27
N GLN A 240 25.84 -8.04 39.29
CA GLN A 240 26.57 -7.85 40.53
C GLN A 240 27.93 -8.57 40.48
N PRO A 241 29.00 -8.01 41.09
CA PRO A 241 30.32 -8.67 41.11
C PRO A 241 30.28 -10.09 41.69
N SER A 242 29.38 -10.36 42.64
CA SER A 242 29.17 -11.69 43.21
C SER A 242 28.67 -12.72 42.19
N VAL A 243 27.91 -12.29 41.17
CA VAL A 243 27.36 -13.14 40.10
C VAL A 243 28.36 -13.30 38.96
N VAL A 244 29.09 -12.23 38.62
CA VAL A 244 30.05 -12.23 37.50
C VAL A 244 31.35 -12.97 37.84
N ARG A 245 31.88 -12.83 39.08
CA ARG A 245 33.17 -13.43 39.47
C ARG A 245 33.22 -14.96 39.30
N PRO A 246 32.18 -15.74 39.69
CA PRO A 246 32.15 -17.18 39.43
C PRO A 246 32.26 -17.55 37.94
N ASN A 247 31.69 -16.75 37.03
CA ASN A 247 31.80 -16.98 35.59
C ASN A 247 33.24 -16.81 35.11
N ALA A 248 33.96 -15.80 35.62
CA ALA A 248 35.37 -15.60 35.32
C ALA A 248 36.22 -16.79 35.76
N SER A 249 36.03 -17.25 37.01
CA SER A 249 36.75 -18.42 37.55
C SER A 249 36.46 -19.69 36.74
N SER A 250 35.18 -19.93 36.42
CA SER A 250 34.76 -21.10 35.63
C SER A 250 35.34 -21.05 34.21
N LEU A 251 35.34 -19.87 33.59
CA LEU A 251 35.93 -19.68 32.27
C LEU A 251 37.45 -19.87 32.29
N LEU A 252 38.14 -19.36 33.32
CA LEU A 252 39.58 -19.55 33.47
C LEU A 252 39.94 -21.04 33.61
N VAL A 253 39.19 -21.79 34.42
CA VAL A 253 39.35 -23.25 34.54
C VAL A 253 39.12 -23.93 33.20
N TYR A 254 38.06 -23.56 32.48
CA TYR A 254 37.77 -24.08 31.15
C TYR A 254 38.89 -23.80 30.14
N LEU A 255 39.39 -22.57 30.09
CA LEU A 255 40.48 -22.19 29.17
C LEU A 255 41.80 -22.88 29.54
N ALA A 256 42.11 -22.99 30.84
CA ALA A 256 43.29 -23.71 31.31
C ALA A 256 43.27 -25.18 30.90
N THR A 257 42.09 -25.82 30.88
CA THR A 257 41.95 -27.22 30.45
C THR A 257 41.89 -27.41 28.93
N HIS A 258 41.29 -26.48 28.19
CA HIS A 258 40.95 -26.72 26.76
C HIS A 258 41.78 -25.90 25.76
N ALA A 259 42.28 -24.73 26.15
CA ALA A 259 42.93 -23.79 25.24
C ALA A 259 44.46 -23.90 25.22
N GLY A 260 45.07 -24.79 26.02
CA GLY A 260 46.52 -24.98 26.08
C GLY A 260 47.32 -23.76 26.57
N MET A 261 46.63 -22.75 27.12
CA MET A 261 47.19 -21.45 27.49
C MET A 261 48.29 -21.53 28.56
N LEU A 262 48.30 -22.59 29.37
CA LEU A 262 49.34 -22.82 30.39
C LEU A 262 50.68 -23.28 29.78
N ASN A 263 50.65 -23.81 28.55
CA ASN A 263 51.83 -24.37 27.88
C ASN A 263 52.42 -23.41 26.83
N ASP A 264 51.57 -22.58 26.19
CA ASP A 264 52.00 -21.56 25.23
C ASP A 264 51.09 -20.30 25.34
N PRO A 265 51.67 -19.10 25.53
CA PRO A 265 50.91 -17.85 25.56
C PRO A 265 50.13 -17.54 24.26
N ASN A 266 50.54 -18.07 23.10
CA ASN A 266 49.83 -17.85 21.83
C ASN A 266 48.66 -18.83 21.59
N ALA A 267 48.63 -19.96 22.30
CA ALA A 267 47.64 -21.02 22.10
C ALA A 267 46.19 -20.55 22.29
N LEU A 268 45.95 -19.58 23.18
CA LEU A 268 44.62 -19.00 23.38
C LEU A 268 44.08 -18.32 22.10
N LYS A 269 44.93 -17.54 21.43
CA LYS A 269 44.56 -16.82 20.20
C LYS A 269 44.24 -17.81 19.08
N GLU A 270 45.08 -18.83 18.90
CA GLU A 270 44.89 -19.88 17.90
C GLU A 270 43.63 -20.71 18.17
N TYR A 271 43.37 -21.05 19.44
CA TYR A 271 42.16 -21.76 19.86
C TYR A 271 40.89 -20.98 19.49
N ILE A 272 40.88 -19.67 19.75
CA ILE A 272 39.74 -18.80 19.43
C ILE A 272 39.56 -18.67 17.91
N GLN A 273 40.65 -18.49 17.15
CA GLN A 273 40.60 -18.44 15.68
C GLN A 273 40.06 -19.73 15.08
N LYS A 274 40.46 -20.89 15.63
CA LYS A 274 39.92 -22.19 15.24
C LYS A 274 38.42 -22.30 15.54
N LYS A 275 37.98 -21.83 16.72
CA LYS A 275 36.55 -21.82 17.08
C LYS A 275 35.70 -20.94 16.17
N LEU A 276 36.20 -19.77 15.76
CA LEU A 276 35.53 -18.88 14.79
C LEU A 276 35.47 -19.47 13.38
N SER A 277 36.39 -20.37 13.03
CA SER A 277 36.44 -21.01 11.70
C SER A 277 35.55 -22.25 11.61
N GLN A 278 35.16 -22.82 12.76
CA GLN A 278 34.30 -24.01 12.87
C GLN A 278 32.81 -23.68 13.09
N GLN A 279 32.45 -22.41 13.27
CA GLN A 279 31.09 -21.90 13.51
C GLN A 279 30.67 -20.90 12.43
#